data_AF-A0A7W0PUB3-F1
#
_entry.id   AF-A0A7W0PUB3-F1
#
_cell.length_a   1.000
_cell.length_b   1.000
_cell.length_c   1.000
_cell.angle_alpha   90.00
_cell.angle_beta   90.00
_cell.angle_gamma   90.00
#
_symmetry.space_group_name_H-M   'P 1'
#
loop_
_entity.id
_entity.type
_entity.pdbx_description
1 polymer ?
#
loop_
_entity_poly.entity_id
_entity_poly.type
_entity_poly.pdbx_seq_one_letter_code
_entity_poly.pdbx_strand_id
1 'polypeptide(L)'
;MSRAWSRLDAFIPTRKAAALLFVLATAEYWFVALGWPLAKGRDSWDYLAYYLQLLDSEPPLDSLQLFRTPLTPLVLGLPLDIGGAVLLEVLLGVLYATSIVAWSGTALTFGRLPAVLTAALLLVYPAYATLYHQASSDAVFATGLALWALGLARTLRRPSGWRFAALGAGIALLVLVRPANQVLLPFVLLPFLVPTAWRNRLAWSAASSVAAIGLLGVWSLHNGIRYDDTTVARGGRAWVPFLRVFLADQTISPENGDASQRLSRLIEDEVLTSEPHAGLGVPLGAYLENGSNYETVRLIALSDRALGTDENYDILFDSAVEAIREHPGTYLRGAADAFREFLTQAPLREDIRPRAQTAPEAPPPTFEADGVTLPNPQAHVLVEAVPYGFVWCASDYIDSCTLADPSLVWSDEEQQQRYSEIVSQVRAWDADLPSREGVDIVTELLNRVTPRFPRPPFWLALGLVGLVLRRPRDWRLIVALWIAAGLVLLIHAASQGVTPEFALPLYPVFIVTALGALAGEPHRATENLAL
;
A
#
# COMPACT_ATOMS: atom_id res chain seq x y z
N MET A 1 32.32 -3.17 31.14
CA MET A 1 31.64 -4.12 30.23
C MET A 1 32.36 -5.47 30.25
N SER A 2 31.67 -6.57 29.98
CA SER A 2 32.27 -7.92 29.92
C SER A 2 32.99 -8.19 28.60
N ARG A 3 33.88 -9.20 28.57
CA ARG A 3 34.54 -9.69 27.34
C ARG A 3 33.54 -10.26 26.30
N ALA A 4 32.33 -10.63 26.73
CA ALA A 4 31.26 -11.05 25.82
C ALA A 4 30.69 -9.85 25.05
N TRP A 5 30.45 -8.72 25.74
CA TRP A 5 29.93 -7.52 25.09
C TRP A 5 30.87 -6.98 24.02
N SER A 6 32.19 -6.90 24.27
CA SER A 6 33.14 -6.40 23.25
C SER A 6 33.26 -7.31 22.03
N ARG A 7 33.02 -8.62 22.17
CA ARG A 7 32.93 -9.56 21.04
C ARG A 7 31.66 -9.33 20.21
N LEU A 8 30.51 -9.18 20.87
CA LEU A 8 29.23 -8.88 20.22
C LEU A 8 29.28 -7.53 19.49
N ASP A 9 29.79 -6.50 20.17
CA ASP A 9 30.02 -5.15 19.67
C ASP A 9 30.89 -5.14 18.39
N ALA A 10 31.97 -5.93 18.36
CA ALA A 10 32.78 -6.12 17.15
C ALA A 10 32.08 -6.94 16.04
N PHE A 11 31.15 -7.82 16.39
CA PHE A 11 30.47 -8.73 15.45
C PHE A 11 29.30 -8.07 14.70
N ILE A 12 28.47 -7.26 15.37
CA ILE A 12 27.25 -6.64 14.80
C ILE A 12 27.45 -5.97 13.42
N PRO A 13 28.49 -5.17 13.16
CA PRO A 13 28.66 -4.51 11.85
C PRO A 13 29.21 -5.43 10.73
N THR A 14 29.34 -6.73 10.96
CA THR A 14 29.93 -7.66 9.98
C THR A 14 28.90 -8.32 9.06
N ARG A 15 29.34 -8.77 7.88
CA ARG A 15 28.51 -9.60 6.98
C ARG A 15 28.02 -10.90 7.64
N LYS A 16 28.78 -11.44 8.61
CA LYS A 16 28.40 -12.64 9.37
C LYS A 16 27.23 -12.38 10.33
N ALA A 17 27.16 -11.20 10.93
CA ALA A 17 26.00 -10.80 11.74
C ALA A 17 24.76 -10.57 10.88
N ALA A 18 24.90 -9.96 9.70
CA ALA A 18 23.79 -9.81 8.75
C ALA A 18 23.25 -11.17 8.26
N ALA A 19 24.14 -12.13 7.95
CA ALA A 19 23.74 -13.48 7.56
C ALA A 19 23.07 -14.26 8.72
N LEU A 20 23.57 -14.13 9.95
CA LEU A 20 22.93 -14.72 11.13
C LEU A 20 21.54 -14.11 11.37
N LEU A 21 21.41 -12.79 11.25
CA LEU A 21 20.12 -12.10 11.39
C LEU A 21 19.13 -12.53 10.30
N PHE A 22 19.58 -12.71 9.06
CA PHE A 22 18.75 -13.25 7.99
C PHE A 22 18.22 -14.64 8.36
N VAL A 23 19.08 -15.57 8.79
CA VAL A 23 18.68 -16.93 9.20
C VAL A 23 17.71 -16.90 10.39
N LEU A 24 17.91 -16.01 11.36
CA LEU A 24 16.99 -15.84 12.50
C LEU A 24 15.62 -15.31 12.04
N ALA A 25 15.59 -14.36 11.11
CA ALA A 25 14.34 -13.85 10.53
C ALA A 25 13.62 -14.88 9.65
N THR A 26 14.36 -15.70 8.90
CA THR A 26 13.75 -16.83 8.17
C THR A 26 13.18 -17.87 9.13
N ALA A 27 13.87 -18.18 10.23
CA ALA A 27 13.37 -19.12 11.24
C ALA A 27 12.14 -18.59 11.99
N GLU A 28 12.07 -17.27 12.23
CA GLU A 28 10.91 -16.64 12.87
C GLU A 28 9.72 -16.49 11.91
N TYR A 29 9.96 -16.18 10.62
CA TYR A 29 8.94 -16.27 9.57
C TYR A 29 8.29 -17.66 9.54
N TRP A 30 9.09 -18.73 9.49
CA TRP A 30 8.56 -20.10 9.50
C TRP A 30 7.86 -20.48 10.82
N PHE A 31 8.21 -19.85 11.95
CA PHE A 31 7.47 -20.01 13.21
C PHE A 31 6.12 -19.30 13.18
N VAL A 32 6.05 -18.06 12.67
CA VAL A 32 4.78 -17.35 12.45
C VAL A 32 3.91 -18.12 11.45
N ALA A 33 4.51 -18.67 10.39
CA ALA A 33 3.88 -19.53 9.39
C ALA A 33 3.32 -20.87 9.92
N LEU A 34 3.55 -21.22 11.20
CA LEU A 34 2.85 -22.31 11.87
C LEU A 34 1.49 -21.87 12.43
N GLY A 35 1.35 -20.62 12.88
CA GLY A 35 0.08 -20.09 13.39
C GLY A 35 -0.73 -19.36 12.33
N TRP A 36 -0.04 -18.69 11.40
CA TRP A 36 -0.57 -17.86 10.32
C TRP A 36 0.12 -18.28 9.01
N PRO A 37 -0.30 -19.39 8.36
CA PRO A 37 0.25 -19.80 7.06
C PRO A 37 -0.01 -18.73 5.99
N LEU A 38 0.78 -18.72 4.91
CA LEU A 38 0.54 -17.80 3.80
C LEU A 38 -0.88 -17.95 3.25
N ALA A 39 -1.66 -16.87 3.32
CA ALA A 39 -2.98 -16.72 2.74
C ALA A 39 -3.00 -15.69 1.59
N LYS A 40 -4.11 -15.65 0.86
CA LYS A 40 -4.43 -14.57 -0.08
C LYS A 40 -4.60 -13.22 0.65
N GLY A 41 -4.13 -12.13 0.04
CA GLY A 41 -4.25 -10.78 0.59
C GLY A 41 -5.46 -10.01 0.05
N ARG A 42 -5.81 -8.87 0.67
CA ARG A 42 -6.99 -8.05 0.31
C ARG A 42 -7.09 -7.72 -1.19
N ASP A 43 -5.95 -7.41 -1.82
CA ASP A 43 -5.82 -7.06 -3.25
C ASP A 43 -5.24 -8.23 -4.10
N SER A 44 -5.29 -9.50 -3.67
CA SER A 44 -4.59 -10.59 -4.38
C SER A 44 -5.09 -10.79 -5.82
N TRP A 45 -6.41 -10.84 -6.00
CA TRP A 45 -7.09 -10.96 -7.29
C TRP A 45 -6.51 -9.98 -8.33
N ASP A 46 -6.51 -8.68 -8.02
CA ASP A 46 -6.00 -7.62 -8.90
C ASP A 46 -4.57 -7.89 -9.39
N TYR A 47 -3.69 -8.31 -8.48
CA TYR A 47 -2.28 -8.50 -8.80
C TYR A 47 -2.02 -9.79 -9.59
N LEU A 48 -2.83 -10.82 -9.40
CA LEU A 48 -2.72 -12.09 -10.10
C LEU A 48 -3.37 -12.04 -11.48
N ALA A 49 -4.55 -11.41 -11.59
CA ALA A 49 -5.17 -11.10 -12.87
C ALA A 49 -4.27 -10.18 -13.71
N TYR A 50 -3.69 -9.12 -13.13
CA TYR A 50 -2.72 -8.26 -13.82
C TYR A 50 -1.53 -9.05 -14.37
N TYR A 51 -0.96 -9.96 -13.56
CA TYR A 51 0.19 -10.78 -13.97
C TYR A 51 -0.13 -11.63 -15.21
N LEU A 52 -1.26 -12.34 -15.21
CA LEU A 52 -1.63 -13.30 -16.25
C LEU A 52 -1.78 -12.69 -17.65
N GLN A 53 -2.22 -11.43 -17.72
CA GLN A 53 -2.41 -10.66 -18.96
C GLN A 53 -1.36 -9.56 -19.18
N LEU A 54 -0.25 -9.57 -18.43
CA LEU A 54 0.80 -8.55 -18.52
C LEU A 54 1.45 -8.47 -19.91
N LEU A 55 1.42 -9.56 -20.68
CA LEU A 55 2.02 -9.66 -22.01
C LEU A 55 0.99 -9.68 -23.17
N ASP A 56 -0.30 -9.67 -22.88
CA ASP A 56 -1.38 -9.73 -23.87
C ASP A 56 -1.44 -8.41 -24.67
N SER A 57 -1.65 -8.47 -26.00
CA SER A 57 -1.76 -7.24 -26.80
C SER A 57 -3.04 -6.47 -26.48
N GLU A 58 -4.16 -7.18 -26.35
CA GLU A 58 -5.50 -6.66 -26.07
C GLU A 58 -6.03 -7.37 -24.81
N PRO A 59 -5.56 -6.99 -23.60
CA PRO A 59 -5.97 -7.62 -22.35
C PRO A 59 -7.46 -7.34 -22.06
N PRO A 60 -8.27 -8.34 -21.68
CA PRO A 60 -9.69 -8.12 -21.39
C PRO A 60 -9.92 -7.22 -20.16
N LEU A 61 -8.93 -7.14 -19.26
CA LEU A 61 -8.93 -6.25 -18.10
C LEU A 61 -7.85 -5.17 -18.27
N ASP A 62 -7.93 -4.37 -19.33
CA ASP A 62 -6.93 -3.36 -19.68
C ASP A 62 -6.72 -2.31 -18.59
N SER A 63 -7.82 -1.80 -18.03
CA SER A 63 -7.86 -0.76 -17.03
C SER A 63 -7.33 -1.23 -15.66
N LEU A 64 -7.30 -2.55 -15.43
CA LEU A 64 -6.54 -3.17 -14.33
C LEU A 64 -5.05 -2.82 -14.41
N GLN A 65 -4.50 -2.77 -15.63
CA GLN A 65 -3.10 -2.48 -15.87
C GLN A 65 -2.75 -0.99 -15.79
N LEU A 66 -3.76 -0.11 -15.94
CA LEU A 66 -3.63 1.34 -15.80
C LEU A 66 -3.72 1.83 -14.35
N PHE A 67 -4.38 1.11 -13.44
CA PHE A 67 -4.59 1.55 -12.06
C PHE A 67 -3.61 0.95 -11.04
N ARG A 68 -3.13 -0.28 -11.26
CA ARG A 68 -2.03 -0.87 -10.47
C ARG A 68 -0.72 -0.74 -11.22
N THR A 69 0.40 -0.96 -10.53
CA THR A 69 1.74 -0.89 -11.11
C THR A 69 2.46 -2.25 -11.04
N PRO A 70 3.36 -2.56 -11.99
CA PRO A 70 3.69 -3.93 -12.38
C PRO A 70 4.55 -4.71 -11.38
N LEU A 71 5.21 -4.05 -10.41
CA LEU A 71 6.19 -4.73 -9.56
C LEU A 71 5.54 -5.62 -8.49
N THR A 72 4.31 -5.32 -8.04
CA THR A 72 3.57 -6.27 -7.19
C THR A 72 3.08 -7.50 -7.97
N PRO A 73 2.36 -7.36 -9.11
CA PRO A 73 2.01 -8.47 -10.00
C PRO A 73 3.19 -9.41 -10.30
N LEU A 74 4.34 -8.86 -10.70
CA LEU A 74 5.54 -9.65 -11.00
C LEU A 74 6.15 -10.35 -9.77
N VAL A 75 5.98 -9.80 -8.56
CA VAL A 75 6.50 -10.41 -7.32
C VAL A 75 5.54 -11.48 -6.76
N LEU A 76 4.23 -11.38 -7.03
CA LEU A 76 3.24 -12.34 -6.54
C LEU A 76 2.91 -13.45 -7.55
N GLY A 77 2.69 -13.12 -8.82
CA GLY A 77 2.28 -14.08 -9.86
C GLY A 77 3.41 -15.00 -10.32
N LEU A 78 4.59 -14.46 -10.63
CA LEU A 78 5.74 -15.22 -11.12
C LEU A 78 6.14 -16.44 -10.23
N PRO A 79 6.18 -16.35 -8.88
CA PRO A 79 6.46 -17.53 -8.07
C PRO A 79 5.29 -18.52 -8.01
N LEU A 80 4.03 -18.09 -8.11
CA LEU A 80 2.87 -18.99 -8.19
C LEU A 80 2.86 -19.77 -9.51
N ASP A 81 3.15 -19.08 -10.62
CA ASP A 81 3.27 -19.62 -11.98
C ASP A 81 4.41 -20.66 -12.09
N ILE A 82 5.57 -20.38 -11.48
CA ILE A 82 6.73 -21.29 -11.51
C ILE A 82 6.65 -22.43 -10.48
N GLY A 83 6.01 -22.23 -9.33
CA GLY A 83 6.13 -23.16 -8.18
C GLY A 83 5.03 -23.08 -7.13
N GLY A 84 3.86 -22.55 -7.48
CA GLY A 84 2.67 -22.49 -6.62
C GLY A 84 2.87 -21.73 -5.31
N ALA A 85 1.92 -21.93 -4.38
CA ALA A 85 1.92 -21.29 -3.06
C ALA A 85 3.23 -21.51 -2.28
N VAL A 86 3.91 -22.64 -2.48
CA VAL A 86 5.17 -22.97 -1.80
C VAL A 86 6.31 -22.03 -2.21
N LEU A 87 6.45 -21.73 -3.51
CA LEU A 87 7.49 -20.81 -3.98
C LEU A 87 7.18 -19.36 -3.61
N LEU A 88 5.90 -18.97 -3.58
CA LEU A 88 5.48 -17.65 -3.09
C LEU A 88 5.78 -17.49 -1.58
N GLU A 89 5.50 -18.49 -0.76
CA GLU A 89 5.80 -18.47 0.68
C GLU A 89 7.32 -18.39 0.95
N VAL A 90 8.12 -19.14 0.21
CA VAL A 90 9.59 -19.03 0.27
C VAL A 90 10.07 -17.64 -0.12
N LEU A 91 9.48 -17.02 -1.16
CA LEU A 91 9.83 -15.65 -1.58
C LEU A 91 9.44 -14.62 -0.52
N LEU A 92 8.24 -14.70 0.05
CA LEU A 92 7.77 -13.76 1.07
C LEU A 92 8.60 -13.87 2.37
N GLY A 93 9.00 -15.09 2.77
CA GLY A 93 9.94 -15.28 3.87
C GLY A 93 11.35 -14.72 3.61
N VAL A 94 11.81 -14.76 2.35
CA VAL A 94 13.06 -14.10 1.92
C VAL A 94 12.93 -12.58 1.92
N LEU A 95 11.77 -12.04 1.51
CA LEU A 95 11.49 -10.60 1.55
C LEU A 95 11.41 -10.09 3.00
N TYR A 96 10.76 -10.83 3.90
CA TYR A 96 10.74 -10.54 5.34
C TYR A 96 12.16 -10.53 5.93
N ALA A 97 12.93 -11.60 5.75
CA ALA A 97 14.29 -11.67 6.27
C ALA A 97 15.20 -10.56 5.70
N THR A 98 14.95 -10.14 4.45
CA THR A 98 15.61 -8.99 3.84
C THR A 98 15.22 -7.67 4.51
N SER A 99 13.94 -7.45 4.84
CA SER A 99 13.48 -6.21 5.48
C SER A 99 14.01 -6.07 6.92
N ILE A 100 14.03 -7.15 7.70
CA ILE A 100 14.62 -7.18 9.05
C ILE A 100 16.11 -6.80 9.02
N VAL A 101 16.87 -7.40 8.10
CA VAL A 101 18.30 -7.06 7.89
C VAL A 101 18.48 -5.62 7.40
N ALA A 102 17.57 -5.10 6.57
CA ALA A 102 17.63 -3.74 6.07
C ALA A 102 17.28 -2.69 7.14
N TRP A 103 16.29 -2.93 8.01
CA TRP A 103 15.99 -2.06 9.15
C TRP A 103 17.10 -2.07 10.21
N SER A 104 17.65 -3.24 10.55
CA SER A 104 18.82 -3.30 11.44
C SER A 104 20.05 -2.60 10.82
N GLY A 105 20.27 -2.78 9.51
CA GLY A 105 21.30 -2.08 8.74
C GLY A 105 21.10 -0.57 8.62
N THR A 106 19.84 -0.10 8.74
CA THR A 106 19.47 1.32 8.81
C THR A 106 19.77 1.87 10.21
N ALA A 107 19.28 1.20 11.26
CA ALA A 107 19.55 1.55 12.65
C ALA A 107 21.06 1.57 13.00
N LEU A 108 21.87 0.77 12.29
CA LEU A 108 23.34 0.76 12.35
C LEU A 108 24.01 2.12 12.02
N THR A 109 23.29 3.10 11.46
CA THR A 109 23.84 4.47 11.35
C THR A 109 23.92 5.19 12.68
N PHE A 110 22.93 4.99 13.56
CA PHE A 110 22.89 5.63 14.87
C PHE A 110 23.77 4.90 15.89
N GLY A 111 23.90 3.58 15.76
CA GLY A 111 24.83 2.78 16.55
C GLY A 111 24.50 1.29 16.55
N ARG A 112 25.39 0.49 17.16
CA ARG A 112 25.23 -0.97 17.27
C ARG A 112 24.09 -1.39 18.20
N LEU A 113 23.87 -0.66 19.29
CA LEU A 113 22.76 -0.92 20.22
C LEU A 113 21.39 -0.66 19.57
N PRO A 114 21.12 0.49 18.92
CA PRO A 114 19.93 0.69 18.08
C PRO A 114 19.69 -0.44 17.07
N ALA A 115 20.73 -0.94 16.41
CA ALA A 115 20.62 -2.00 15.41
C ALA A 115 20.18 -3.36 15.99
N VAL A 116 20.73 -3.75 17.14
CA VAL A 116 20.33 -4.99 17.84
C VAL A 116 18.94 -4.87 18.44
N LEU A 117 18.60 -3.73 19.05
CA LEU A 117 17.27 -3.50 19.60
C LEU A 117 16.19 -3.44 18.51
N THR A 118 16.50 -2.85 17.34
CA THR A 118 15.62 -2.87 16.16
C THR A 118 15.38 -4.30 15.71
N ALA A 119 16.45 -5.07 15.48
CA ALA A 119 16.35 -6.45 15.03
C ALA A 119 15.54 -7.30 16.02
N ALA A 120 15.84 -7.20 17.32
CA ALA A 120 15.15 -7.95 18.35
C ALA A 120 13.65 -7.58 18.45
N LEU A 121 13.30 -6.29 18.38
CA LEU A 121 11.90 -5.85 18.46
C LEU A 121 11.09 -6.26 17.24
N LEU A 122 11.65 -6.20 16.03
CA LEU A 122 10.94 -6.63 14.82
C LEU A 122 10.77 -8.15 14.78
N LEU A 123 11.80 -8.92 15.16
CA LEU A 123 11.77 -10.39 15.32
C LEU A 123 10.84 -10.91 16.44
N VAL A 124 10.19 -10.02 17.20
CA VAL A 124 9.16 -10.43 18.16
C VAL A 124 7.84 -9.68 17.97
N TYR A 125 7.68 -8.95 16.86
CA TYR A 125 6.49 -8.15 16.56
C TYR A 125 5.65 -8.80 15.43
N PRO A 126 4.67 -9.67 15.75
CA PRO A 126 4.10 -10.57 14.75
C PRO A 126 3.37 -9.83 13.63
N ALA A 127 2.74 -8.70 13.92
CA ALA A 127 2.02 -7.91 12.92
C ALA A 127 2.92 -7.28 11.82
N TYR A 128 4.24 -7.23 12.01
CA TYR A 128 5.14 -6.92 10.91
C TYR A 128 5.44 -8.15 10.04
N ALA A 129 5.44 -9.35 10.62
CA ALA A 129 5.52 -10.60 9.88
C ALA A 129 4.22 -10.93 9.13
N THR A 130 3.03 -10.62 9.68
CA THR A 130 1.70 -10.85 9.06
C THR A 130 1.61 -10.32 7.63
N LEU A 131 2.23 -9.16 7.36
CA LEU A 131 2.31 -8.58 6.01
C LEU A 131 2.89 -9.53 4.95
N TYR A 132 3.74 -10.48 5.37
CA TYR A 132 4.42 -11.48 4.55
C TYR A 132 3.76 -12.86 4.61
N HIS A 133 2.67 -12.99 5.37
CA HIS A 133 1.74 -14.14 5.33
C HIS A 133 0.45 -13.80 4.57
N GLN A 134 0.41 -12.67 3.86
CA GLN A 134 -0.62 -12.31 2.91
C GLN A 134 -0.01 -12.06 1.52
N ALA A 135 -0.64 -12.59 0.47
CA ALA A 135 -0.30 -12.27 -0.92
C ALA A 135 -0.82 -10.87 -1.31
N SER A 136 -0.11 -9.81 -0.92
CA SER A 136 -0.45 -8.41 -1.22
C SER A 136 0.78 -7.55 -1.55
N SER A 137 0.53 -6.29 -1.96
CA SER A 137 1.58 -5.27 -2.12
C SER A 137 2.21 -4.80 -0.81
N ASP A 138 1.72 -5.20 0.36
CA ASP A 138 2.23 -4.75 1.66
C ASP A 138 3.60 -5.34 1.99
N ALA A 139 3.81 -6.64 1.78
CA ALA A 139 5.13 -7.27 1.86
C ALA A 139 6.15 -6.60 0.93
N VAL A 140 5.75 -6.40 -0.33
CA VAL A 140 6.60 -5.83 -1.39
C VAL A 140 6.96 -4.38 -1.05
N PHE A 141 6.00 -3.60 -0.58
CA PHE A 141 6.21 -2.22 -0.14
C PHE A 141 7.07 -2.14 1.14
N ALA A 142 6.80 -2.99 2.13
CA ALA A 142 7.54 -3.02 3.39
C ALA A 142 9.03 -3.38 3.19
N THR A 143 9.35 -4.34 2.32
CA THR A 143 10.74 -4.66 1.96
C THR A 143 11.37 -3.60 1.07
N GLY A 144 10.64 -3.08 0.08
CA GLY A 144 11.10 -1.97 -0.76
C GLY A 144 11.47 -0.74 0.07
N LEU A 145 10.62 -0.36 1.03
CA LEU A 145 10.84 0.76 1.93
C LEU A 145 12.02 0.53 2.88
N ALA A 146 12.17 -0.69 3.41
CA ALA A 146 13.32 -1.04 4.24
C ALA A 146 14.65 -0.92 3.47
N LEU A 147 14.68 -1.39 2.22
CA LEU A 147 15.83 -1.28 1.32
C LEU A 147 16.10 0.18 0.91
N TRP A 148 15.06 0.97 0.66
CA TRP A 148 15.18 2.40 0.37
C TRP A 148 15.69 3.19 1.58
N ALA A 149 15.17 2.93 2.78
CA ALA A 149 15.63 3.54 4.03
C ALA A 149 17.11 3.21 4.32
N LEU A 150 17.52 1.96 4.07
CA LEU A 150 18.91 1.52 4.13
C LEU A 150 19.79 2.25 3.10
N GLY A 151 19.27 2.43 1.88
CA GLY A 151 19.90 3.23 0.83
C GLY A 151 20.07 4.69 1.25
N LEU A 152 19.03 5.29 1.82
CA LEU A 152 19.00 6.68 2.29
C LEU A 152 20.02 6.90 3.41
N ALA A 153 20.03 6.02 4.41
CA ALA A 153 20.96 6.03 5.52
C ALA A 153 22.42 5.90 5.07
N ARG A 154 22.70 5.04 4.08
CA ARG A 154 24.02 4.91 3.45
C ARG A 154 24.40 6.13 2.60
N THR A 155 23.43 6.77 1.96
CA THR A 155 23.63 7.93 1.08
C THR A 155 23.92 9.19 1.87
N LEU A 156 23.15 9.51 2.92
CA LEU A 156 23.40 10.68 3.76
C LEU A 156 24.77 10.63 4.47
N ARG A 157 25.25 9.44 4.86
CA ARG A 157 26.58 9.26 5.49
C ARG A 157 27.76 9.29 4.51
N ARG A 158 27.54 9.02 3.22
CA ARG A 158 28.56 9.05 2.16
C ARG A 158 27.87 9.45 0.84
N PRO A 159 27.64 10.76 0.62
CA PRO A 159 26.84 11.23 -0.51
C PRO A 159 27.64 11.22 -1.82
N SER A 160 26.96 10.88 -2.91
CA SER A 160 27.51 10.93 -4.28
C SER A 160 26.37 10.94 -5.30
N GLY A 161 26.65 11.37 -6.54
CA GLY A 161 25.64 11.43 -7.61
C GLY A 161 24.98 10.09 -7.89
N TRP A 162 25.76 9.01 -8.03
CA TRP A 162 25.21 7.67 -8.26
C TRP A 162 24.32 7.16 -7.12
N ARG A 163 24.60 7.58 -5.88
CA ARG A 163 23.78 7.19 -4.71
C ARG A 163 22.45 7.92 -4.69
N PHE A 164 22.44 9.20 -5.04
CA PHE A 164 21.19 9.94 -5.19
C PHE A 164 20.38 9.47 -6.41
N ALA A 165 21.03 9.12 -7.53
CA ALA A 165 20.36 8.41 -8.62
C ALA A 165 19.74 7.07 -8.16
N ALA A 166 20.45 6.27 -7.34
CA ALA A 166 19.90 5.05 -6.77
C ALA A 166 18.73 5.29 -5.78
N LEU A 167 18.70 6.44 -5.08
CA LEU A 167 17.53 6.84 -4.29
C LEU A 167 16.34 7.24 -5.17
N GLY A 168 16.58 7.98 -6.25
CA GLY A 168 15.55 8.34 -7.23
C GLY A 168 14.95 7.11 -7.89
N ALA A 169 15.79 6.18 -8.34
CA ALA A 169 15.34 4.88 -8.84
C ALA A 169 14.59 4.08 -7.78
N GLY A 170 15.02 4.13 -6.51
CA GLY A 170 14.29 3.51 -5.40
C GLY A 170 12.90 4.12 -5.17
N ILE A 171 12.73 5.44 -5.35
CA ILE A 171 11.40 6.09 -5.31
C ILE A 171 10.53 5.60 -6.48
N ALA A 172 11.08 5.55 -7.70
CA ALA A 172 10.35 5.01 -8.86
C ALA A 172 9.92 3.55 -8.64
N LEU A 173 10.79 2.70 -8.10
CA LEU A 173 10.44 1.32 -7.77
C LEU A 173 9.34 1.24 -6.71
N LEU A 174 9.32 2.11 -5.69
CA LEU A 174 8.23 2.17 -4.70
C LEU A 174 6.90 2.60 -5.33
N VAL A 175 6.92 3.53 -6.29
CA VAL A 175 5.74 3.89 -7.10
C VAL A 175 5.28 2.72 -7.97
N LEU A 176 6.22 1.95 -8.52
CA LEU A 176 5.93 0.76 -9.32
C LEU A 176 5.45 -0.45 -8.49
N VAL A 177 5.50 -0.37 -7.14
CA VAL A 177 4.80 -1.29 -6.21
C VAL A 177 3.39 -0.78 -5.87
N ARG A 178 3.24 0.53 -5.60
CA ARG A 178 1.98 1.21 -5.27
C ARG A 178 1.99 2.67 -5.78
N PRO A 179 1.02 3.11 -6.61
CA PRO A 179 0.96 4.48 -7.13
C PRO A 179 1.01 5.58 -6.05
N ALA A 180 0.37 5.36 -4.89
CA ALA A 180 0.33 6.30 -3.77
C ALA A 180 1.73 6.75 -3.28
N ASN A 181 2.79 5.95 -3.52
CA ASN A 181 4.16 6.32 -3.20
C ASN A 181 4.72 7.49 -4.03
N GLN A 182 3.97 8.05 -4.97
CA GLN A 182 4.35 9.28 -5.69
C GLN A 182 4.58 10.46 -4.73
N VAL A 183 3.96 10.46 -3.54
CA VAL A 183 4.24 11.45 -2.48
C VAL A 183 5.67 11.40 -1.92
N LEU A 184 6.46 10.39 -2.27
CA LEU A 184 7.90 10.33 -1.98
C LEU A 184 8.75 11.05 -3.04
N LEU A 185 8.20 11.46 -4.20
CA LEU A 185 8.94 12.20 -5.23
C LEU A 185 9.66 13.48 -4.72
N PRO A 186 9.11 14.28 -3.78
CA PRO A 186 9.85 15.41 -3.17
C PRO A 186 11.19 15.02 -2.52
N PHE A 187 11.44 13.75 -2.21
CA PHE A 187 12.72 13.28 -1.67
C PHE A 187 13.88 13.33 -2.68
N VAL A 188 13.62 13.60 -3.97
CA VAL A 188 14.70 13.99 -4.91
C VAL A 188 15.42 15.27 -4.47
N LEU A 189 14.80 16.10 -3.61
CA LEU A 189 15.36 17.33 -3.06
C LEU A 189 16.23 17.10 -1.79
N LEU A 190 16.32 15.86 -1.27
CA LEU A 190 17.18 15.52 -0.12
C LEU A 190 18.63 16.04 -0.18
N PRO A 191 19.33 16.11 -1.34
CA PRO A 191 20.67 16.67 -1.43
C PRO A 191 20.81 18.09 -0.87
N PHE A 192 19.74 18.89 -0.85
CA PHE A 192 19.77 20.23 -0.26
C PHE A 192 20.02 20.21 1.26
N LEU A 193 19.67 19.11 1.95
CA LEU A 193 19.93 18.88 3.37
C LEU A 193 21.37 18.42 3.68
N VAL A 194 22.20 18.16 2.67
CA VAL A 194 23.57 17.68 2.84
C VAL A 194 24.56 18.87 2.93
N PRO A 195 25.51 18.88 3.88
CA PRO A 195 26.43 20.01 4.07
C PRO A 195 27.57 19.96 3.03
N THR A 196 27.25 20.25 1.78
CA THR A 196 28.21 20.32 0.65
C THR A 196 28.02 21.60 -0.17
N ALA A 197 28.90 21.84 -1.14
CA ALA A 197 28.79 22.97 -2.06
C ALA A 197 27.49 22.92 -2.88
N TRP A 198 26.87 24.08 -3.15
CA TRP A 198 25.58 24.19 -3.83
C TRP A 198 25.52 23.44 -5.18
N ARG A 199 26.60 23.52 -5.97
CA ARG A 199 26.73 22.78 -7.24
C ARG A 199 26.54 21.27 -7.09
N ASN A 200 27.06 20.67 -6.01
CA ASN A 200 26.88 19.25 -5.73
C ASN A 200 25.43 18.94 -5.35
N ARG A 201 24.78 19.81 -4.57
CA ARG A 201 23.36 19.63 -4.20
C ARG A 201 22.48 19.62 -5.45
N LEU A 202 22.65 20.62 -6.33
CA LEU A 202 21.96 20.67 -7.62
C LEU A 202 22.23 19.41 -8.48
N ALA A 203 23.50 19.03 -8.66
CA ALA A 203 23.86 17.89 -9.49
C ALA A 203 23.32 16.55 -8.94
N TRP A 204 23.28 16.39 -7.62
CA TRP A 204 22.72 15.20 -6.98
C TRP A 204 21.19 15.18 -6.99
N SER A 205 20.53 16.34 -6.83
CA SER A 205 19.07 16.44 -6.96
C SER A 205 18.67 16.12 -8.40
N ALA A 206 19.36 16.69 -9.39
CA ALA A 206 19.15 16.36 -10.80
C ALA A 206 19.38 14.87 -11.10
N ALA A 207 20.45 14.25 -10.56
CA ALA A 207 20.68 12.82 -10.71
C ALA A 207 19.57 11.95 -10.08
N SER A 208 19.00 12.38 -8.94
CA SER A 208 17.85 11.73 -8.31
C SER A 208 16.57 11.90 -9.14
N SER A 209 16.26 13.12 -9.58
CA SER A 209 15.10 13.43 -10.42
C SER A 209 15.15 12.70 -11.76
N VAL A 210 16.29 12.68 -12.45
CA VAL A 210 16.43 11.96 -13.73
C VAL A 210 16.26 10.46 -13.56
N ALA A 211 16.75 9.87 -12.46
CA ALA A 211 16.54 8.44 -12.20
C ALA A 211 15.09 8.11 -11.81
N ALA A 212 14.42 8.97 -11.04
CA ALA A 212 13.02 8.79 -10.65
C ALA A 212 12.07 9.00 -11.83
N ILE A 213 12.10 10.20 -12.43
CA ILE A 213 11.22 10.63 -13.51
C ILE A 213 11.53 9.85 -14.80
N GLY A 214 12.80 9.47 -15.05
CA GLY A 214 13.16 8.67 -16.20
C GLY A 214 12.55 7.26 -16.19
N LEU A 215 12.60 6.55 -15.05
CA LEU A 215 11.97 5.24 -14.92
C LEU A 215 10.44 5.31 -14.96
N LEU A 216 9.85 6.31 -14.29
CA LEU A 216 8.40 6.50 -14.32
C LEU A 216 7.88 6.97 -15.68
N GLY A 217 8.63 7.79 -16.41
CA GLY A 217 8.31 8.23 -17.76
C GLY A 217 8.50 7.12 -18.81
N VAL A 218 9.40 6.16 -18.60
CA VAL A 218 9.46 4.94 -19.42
C VAL A 218 8.21 4.07 -19.19
N TRP A 219 7.71 3.98 -17.96
CA TRP A 219 6.45 3.27 -17.68
C TRP A 219 5.22 4.01 -18.22
N SER A 220 5.16 5.34 -18.06
CA SER A 220 4.05 6.15 -18.61
C SER A 220 4.06 6.20 -20.15
N LEU A 221 5.23 6.07 -20.78
CA LEU A 221 5.36 5.86 -22.23
C LEU A 221 4.93 4.45 -22.66
N HIS A 222 5.18 3.41 -21.85
CA HIS A 222 4.64 2.07 -22.11
C HIS A 222 3.11 2.08 -22.08
N ASN A 223 2.52 2.70 -21.05
CA ASN A 223 1.07 2.89 -20.97
C ASN A 223 0.54 3.68 -22.19
N GLY A 224 1.18 4.79 -22.55
CA GLY A 224 0.76 5.60 -23.70
C GLY A 224 0.89 4.90 -25.07
N ILE A 225 1.79 3.92 -25.20
CA ILE A 225 1.91 3.10 -26.42
C ILE A 225 0.89 1.94 -26.45
N ARG A 226 0.47 1.43 -25.29
CA ARG A 226 -0.38 0.23 -25.17
C ARG A 226 -1.87 0.53 -24.94
N TYR A 227 -2.19 1.67 -24.34
CA TYR A 227 -3.52 2.03 -23.83
C TYR A 227 -3.91 3.49 -24.12
N ASP A 228 -3.11 4.23 -24.90
CA ASP A 228 -3.21 5.70 -25.13
C ASP A 228 -3.17 6.59 -23.85
N ASP A 229 -2.91 5.99 -22.68
CA ASP A 229 -2.88 6.67 -21.39
C ASP A 229 -1.43 6.98 -20.98
N THR A 230 -1.06 8.27 -20.93
CA THR A 230 0.31 8.68 -20.60
C THR A 230 0.59 8.83 -19.09
N THR A 231 -0.31 8.37 -18.21
CA THR A 231 -0.10 8.40 -16.75
C THR A 231 0.79 7.25 -16.27
N VAL A 232 1.38 7.41 -15.08
CA VAL A 232 2.08 6.30 -14.39
C VAL A 232 1.08 5.30 -13.82
N ALA A 233 -0.06 5.81 -13.35
CA ALA A 233 -1.28 5.07 -13.06
C ALA A 233 -2.47 6.05 -13.07
N ARG A 234 -3.57 5.63 -13.69
CA ARG A 234 -4.70 6.46 -14.14
C ARG A 234 -5.63 6.91 -13.00
N GLY A 235 -5.97 5.99 -12.08
CA GLY A 235 -6.96 6.22 -11.02
C GLY A 235 -6.66 7.31 -9.97
N GLY A 236 -5.58 8.09 -10.10
CA GLY A 236 -5.17 9.09 -9.12
C GLY A 236 -6.26 10.13 -8.80
N ARG A 237 -7.01 10.59 -9.82
CA ARG A 237 -8.11 11.55 -9.65
C ARG A 237 -9.40 10.91 -9.10
N ALA A 238 -9.67 9.66 -9.47
CA ALA A 238 -10.79 8.88 -8.93
C ALA A 238 -10.63 8.52 -7.44
N TRP A 239 -9.41 8.23 -6.98
CA TRP A 239 -9.16 7.87 -5.58
C TRP A 239 -8.82 9.05 -4.67
N VAL A 240 -8.36 10.19 -5.20
CA VAL A 240 -7.92 11.33 -4.40
C VAL A 240 -8.48 12.66 -4.95
N PRO A 241 -9.40 13.36 -4.25
CA PRO A 241 -9.99 13.04 -2.95
C PRO A 241 -11.33 12.28 -3.02
N PHE A 242 -11.84 11.95 -4.22
CA PHE A 242 -13.24 11.54 -4.42
C PHE A 242 -13.70 10.35 -3.56
N LEU A 243 -12.95 9.24 -3.54
CA LEU A 243 -13.29 8.07 -2.72
C LEU A 243 -13.56 8.44 -1.24
N ARG A 244 -12.70 9.26 -0.63
CA ARG A 244 -12.91 9.75 0.73
C ARG A 244 -14.20 10.57 0.86
N VAL A 245 -14.38 11.53 -0.04
CA VAL A 245 -15.49 12.50 0.02
C VAL A 245 -16.85 11.82 -0.18
N PHE A 246 -16.91 10.83 -1.08
CA PHE A 246 -18.11 10.05 -1.37
C PHE A 246 -18.44 9.05 -0.27
N LEU A 247 -17.45 8.34 0.29
CA LEU A 247 -17.70 7.19 1.19
C LEU A 247 -17.56 7.47 2.69
N ALA A 248 -16.62 8.32 3.08
CA ALA A 248 -16.25 8.51 4.49
C ALA A 248 -16.67 9.86 5.04
N ASP A 249 -16.78 10.88 4.19
CA ASP A 249 -17.30 12.19 4.56
C ASP A 249 -18.76 12.39 4.11
N GLN A 250 -19.25 11.64 3.11
CA GLN A 250 -20.63 11.62 2.60
C GLN A 250 -21.16 13.03 2.21
N THR A 251 -20.31 13.84 1.56
CA THR A 251 -20.58 15.27 1.28
C THR A 251 -20.79 15.61 -0.21
N ILE A 252 -20.96 14.64 -1.10
CA ILE A 252 -21.34 14.91 -2.50
C ILE A 252 -22.84 15.25 -2.56
N SER A 253 -23.17 16.45 -3.05
CA SER A 253 -24.56 16.92 -3.24
C SER A 253 -24.66 17.80 -4.49
N PRO A 254 -25.78 17.81 -5.25
CA PRO A 254 -25.96 18.65 -6.44
C PRO A 254 -25.69 20.15 -6.22
N GLU A 255 -25.89 20.64 -4.99
CA GLU A 255 -25.79 22.04 -4.59
C GLU A 255 -24.35 22.54 -4.43
N ASN A 256 -23.36 21.64 -4.34
CA ASN A 256 -21.95 21.99 -4.10
C ASN A 256 -21.32 22.78 -5.27
N GLY A 257 -21.82 22.60 -6.50
CA GLY A 257 -21.32 23.27 -7.70
C GLY A 257 -21.68 22.56 -9.01
N ASP A 258 -21.15 23.10 -10.11
CA ASP A 258 -21.49 22.70 -11.47
C ASP A 258 -21.02 21.27 -11.80
N ALA A 259 -19.87 20.83 -11.25
CA ALA A 259 -19.38 19.46 -11.44
C ALA A 259 -20.27 18.47 -10.67
N SER A 260 -20.60 18.79 -9.42
CA SER A 260 -21.45 17.96 -8.56
C SER A 260 -22.86 17.82 -9.15
N GLN A 261 -23.42 18.89 -9.73
CA GLN A 261 -24.70 18.85 -10.45
C GLN A 261 -24.62 18.06 -11.78
N ARG A 262 -23.47 18.06 -12.47
CA ARG A 262 -23.23 17.25 -13.68
C ARG A 262 -23.09 15.77 -13.34
N LEU A 263 -22.38 15.43 -12.26
CA LEU A 263 -22.27 14.06 -11.74
C LEU A 263 -23.62 13.53 -11.27
N SER A 264 -24.38 14.35 -10.54
CA SER A 264 -25.72 14.01 -10.03
C SER A 264 -26.67 13.64 -11.16
N ARG A 265 -26.74 14.45 -12.23
CA ARG A 265 -27.56 14.12 -13.41
C ARG A 265 -27.09 12.85 -14.12
N LEU A 266 -25.78 12.63 -14.21
CA LEU A 266 -25.25 11.40 -14.81
C LEU A 266 -25.63 10.15 -13.97
N ILE A 267 -25.71 10.27 -12.65
CA ILE A 267 -26.24 9.23 -11.76
C ILE A 267 -27.74 9.02 -11.97
N GLU A 268 -28.53 10.10 -12.03
CA GLU A 268 -29.98 10.02 -12.30
C GLU A 268 -30.27 9.38 -13.66
N ASP A 269 -29.63 9.85 -14.73
CA ASP A 269 -29.90 9.45 -16.12
C ASP A 269 -29.43 8.02 -16.46
N GLU A 270 -28.34 7.53 -15.85
CA GLU A 270 -27.69 6.25 -16.21
C GLU A 270 -27.72 5.18 -15.11
N VAL A 271 -27.64 5.55 -13.82
CA VAL A 271 -27.51 4.59 -12.70
C VAL A 271 -28.85 4.29 -12.05
N LEU A 272 -29.68 5.32 -11.80
CA LEU A 272 -30.96 5.18 -11.11
C LEU A 272 -32.10 4.77 -12.06
N THR A 273 -31.95 5.01 -13.36
CA THR A 273 -32.77 4.45 -14.46
C THR A 273 -32.48 2.97 -14.73
N SER A 274 -31.35 2.45 -14.24
CA SER A 274 -30.91 1.06 -14.45
C SER A 274 -31.29 0.15 -13.28
N GLU A 275 -31.57 -1.12 -13.57
CA GLU A 275 -31.73 -2.13 -12.53
C GLU A 275 -30.37 -2.42 -11.84
N PRO A 276 -30.35 -2.74 -10.53
CA PRO A 276 -31.49 -2.89 -9.61
C PRO A 276 -32.02 -1.59 -8.98
N HIS A 277 -31.47 -0.41 -9.27
CA HIS A 277 -31.92 0.85 -8.64
C HIS A 277 -33.33 1.25 -9.09
N ALA A 278 -33.65 1.07 -10.38
CA ALA A 278 -34.92 1.43 -10.97
C ALA A 278 -36.11 0.69 -10.35
N GLY A 279 -36.03 -0.64 -10.23
CA GLY A 279 -37.07 -1.47 -9.62
C GLY A 279 -37.26 -1.24 -8.12
N LEU A 280 -36.25 -0.66 -7.45
CA LEU A 280 -36.31 -0.26 -6.03
C LEU A 280 -36.73 1.21 -5.84
N GLY A 281 -36.71 2.03 -6.89
CA GLY A 281 -37.08 3.45 -6.83
C GLY A 281 -36.10 4.30 -5.99
N VAL A 282 -34.81 3.96 -5.99
CA VAL A 282 -33.79 4.62 -5.15
C VAL A 282 -33.66 6.12 -5.52
N PRO A 283 -33.89 7.05 -4.58
CA PRO A 283 -33.71 8.48 -4.84
C PRO A 283 -32.23 8.86 -4.78
N LEU A 284 -31.84 9.87 -5.57
CA LEU A 284 -30.46 10.36 -5.67
C LEU A 284 -29.81 10.65 -4.31
N GLY A 285 -30.54 11.31 -3.40
CA GLY A 285 -30.04 11.60 -2.05
C GLY A 285 -29.58 10.34 -1.30
N ALA A 286 -30.44 9.31 -1.26
CA ALA A 286 -30.11 8.06 -0.59
C ALA A 286 -28.94 7.31 -1.25
N TYR A 287 -28.79 7.42 -2.59
CA TYR A 287 -27.63 6.87 -3.31
C TYR A 287 -26.32 7.60 -2.96
N LEU A 288 -26.35 8.93 -2.89
CA LEU A 288 -25.17 9.74 -2.53
C LEU A 288 -24.79 9.60 -1.06
N GLU A 289 -25.78 9.55 -0.16
CA GLU A 289 -25.60 9.31 1.28
C GLU A 289 -25.08 7.89 1.55
N ASN A 290 -25.56 6.88 0.82
CA ASN A 290 -25.10 5.48 0.95
C ASN A 290 -24.04 5.12 -0.09
N GLY A 291 -23.18 6.08 -0.43
CA GLY A 291 -22.02 5.87 -1.28
C GLY A 291 -21.24 4.64 -0.82
N SER A 292 -20.98 3.72 -1.75
CA SER A 292 -20.31 2.46 -1.44
C SER A 292 -19.00 2.28 -2.21
N ASN A 293 -18.16 1.46 -1.61
CA ASN A 293 -16.88 0.96 -2.13
C ASN A 293 -17.09 0.47 -3.61
N TYR A 294 -18.16 -0.31 -3.87
CA TYR A 294 -18.60 -0.80 -5.18
C TYR A 294 -19.13 0.30 -6.12
N GLU A 295 -20.01 1.17 -5.61
CA GLU A 295 -20.57 2.27 -6.41
C GLU A 295 -19.49 3.30 -6.81
N THR A 296 -18.37 3.40 -6.07
CA THR A 296 -17.22 4.18 -6.51
C THR A 296 -16.61 3.62 -7.81
N VAL A 297 -16.53 2.29 -7.94
CA VAL A 297 -16.07 1.66 -9.19
C VAL A 297 -17.11 1.81 -10.30
N ARG A 298 -18.41 1.85 -9.97
CA ARG A 298 -19.45 2.22 -10.95
C ARG A 298 -19.23 3.62 -11.48
N LEU A 299 -19.01 4.61 -10.62
CA LEU A 299 -18.83 6.01 -11.04
C LEU A 299 -17.54 6.22 -11.84
N ILE A 300 -16.50 5.41 -11.60
CA ILE A 300 -15.31 5.32 -12.46
C ILE A 300 -15.67 4.78 -13.85
N ALA A 301 -16.35 3.63 -13.92
CA ALA A 301 -16.76 3.01 -15.17
C ALA A 301 -17.72 3.89 -16.00
N LEU A 302 -18.68 4.52 -15.32
CA LEU A 302 -19.63 5.48 -15.87
C LEU A 302 -18.93 6.73 -16.42
N SER A 303 -17.90 7.24 -15.74
CA SER A 303 -17.11 8.38 -16.19
C SER A 303 -16.46 8.09 -17.54
N ASP A 304 -15.73 6.97 -17.68
CA ASP A 304 -15.08 6.63 -18.95
C ASP A 304 -16.11 6.25 -20.03
N ARG A 305 -17.19 5.53 -19.67
CA ARG A 305 -18.25 5.10 -20.59
C ARG A 305 -19.05 6.27 -21.19
N ALA A 306 -19.40 7.26 -20.38
CA ALA A 306 -20.30 8.34 -20.77
C ALA A 306 -19.58 9.64 -21.17
N LEU A 307 -18.37 9.89 -20.64
CA LEU A 307 -17.60 11.12 -20.87
C LEU A 307 -16.34 10.90 -21.70
N GLY A 308 -15.91 9.65 -21.89
CA GLY A 308 -14.71 9.27 -22.63
C GLY A 308 -13.47 9.20 -21.74
N THR A 309 -12.51 8.36 -22.13
CA THR A 309 -11.27 8.13 -21.37
C THR A 309 -10.35 9.36 -21.28
N ASP A 310 -10.50 10.33 -22.18
CA ASP A 310 -9.81 11.63 -22.12
C ASP A 310 -10.23 12.47 -20.90
N GLU A 311 -11.38 12.19 -20.27
CA GLU A 311 -11.88 12.97 -19.14
C GLU A 311 -11.12 12.70 -17.84
N ASN A 312 -10.36 11.61 -17.73
CA ASN A 312 -9.42 11.32 -16.64
C ASN A 312 -10.01 11.46 -15.21
N TYR A 313 -11.32 11.21 -15.07
CA TYR A 313 -12.09 11.36 -13.83
C TYR A 313 -12.11 12.80 -13.27
N ASP A 314 -11.97 13.80 -14.15
CA ASP A 314 -12.12 15.22 -13.81
C ASP A 314 -13.50 15.47 -13.17
N ILE A 315 -14.58 14.85 -13.66
CA ILE A 315 -15.92 14.95 -13.05
C ILE A 315 -15.96 14.50 -11.58
N LEU A 316 -15.30 13.40 -11.25
CA LEU A 316 -15.29 12.84 -9.89
C LEU A 316 -14.41 13.71 -8.98
N PHE A 317 -13.24 14.10 -9.48
CA PHE A 317 -12.29 14.94 -8.78
C PHE A 317 -12.85 16.33 -8.49
N ASP A 318 -13.45 17.00 -9.47
CA ASP A 318 -13.96 18.36 -9.31
C ASP A 318 -15.22 18.38 -8.43
N SER A 319 -16.11 17.39 -8.53
CA SER A 319 -17.25 17.23 -7.60
C SER A 319 -16.77 17.04 -6.15
N ALA A 320 -15.69 16.27 -5.95
CA ALA A 320 -15.09 16.11 -4.63
C ALA A 320 -14.42 17.40 -4.13
N VAL A 321 -13.79 18.17 -5.00
CA VAL A 321 -13.19 19.47 -4.67
C VAL A 321 -14.26 20.52 -4.35
N GLU A 322 -15.42 20.50 -5.02
CA GLU A 322 -16.58 21.33 -4.69
C GLU A 322 -17.15 20.97 -3.30
N ALA A 323 -17.40 19.69 -3.04
CA ALA A 323 -17.79 19.22 -1.71
C ALA A 323 -16.79 19.60 -0.60
N ILE A 324 -15.48 19.61 -0.90
CA ILE A 324 -14.44 20.08 0.03
C ILE A 324 -14.46 21.61 0.22
N ARG A 325 -14.89 22.40 -0.78
CA ARG A 325 -15.04 23.86 -0.64
C ARG A 325 -16.22 24.23 0.26
N GLU A 326 -17.33 23.51 0.16
CA GLU A 326 -18.52 23.75 1.00
C GLU A 326 -18.38 23.11 2.39
N HIS A 327 -17.76 21.93 2.49
CA HIS A 327 -17.58 21.18 3.75
C HIS A 327 -16.11 20.96 4.18
N PRO A 328 -15.23 22.00 4.16
CA PRO A 328 -13.79 21.83 4.42
C PRO A 328 -13.52 21.33 5.85
N GLY A 329 -14.38 21.69 6.80
CA GLY A 329 -14.29 21.23 8.19
C GLY A 329 -14.65 19.75 8.39
N THR A 330 -15.38 19.13 7.45
CA THR A 330 -15.66 17.69 7.47
C THR A 330 -14.45 16.94 6.94
N TYR A 331 -14.03 17.22 5.70
CA TYR A 331 -12.89 16.57 5.07
C TYR A 331 -11.58 16.70 5.87
N LEU A 332 -11.25 17.91 6.35
CA LEU A 332 -10.04 18.11 7.17
C LEU A 332 -10.09 17.38 8.51
N ARG A 333 -11.28 17.26 9.12
CA ARG A 333 -11.44 16.48 10.37
C ARG A 333 -11.31 14.99 10.07
N GLY A 334 -12.06 14.49 9.11
CA GLY A 334 -12.06 13.08 8.73
C GLY A 334 -10.68 12.58 8.30
N ALA A 335 -9.94 13.37 7.51
CA ALA A 335 -8.56 13.05 7.13
C ALA A 335 -7.59 13.10 8.33
N ALA A 336 -7.78 14.05 9.27
CA ALA A 336 -6.98 14.10 10.50
C ALA A 336 -7.28 12.94 11.45
N ASP A 337 -8.55 12.53 11.58
CA ASP A 337 -8.95 11.39 12.40
C ASP A 337 -8.55 10.05 11.75
N ALA A 338 -8.60 9.91 10.43
CA ALA A 338 -8.04 8.74 9.73
C ALA A 338 -6.51 8.65 9.87
N PHE A 339 -5.80 9.78 9.73
CA PHE A 339 -4.35 9.85 9.98
C PHE A 339 -4.00 9.51 11.43
N ARG A 340 -4.79 10.01 12.39
CA ARG A 340 -4.68 9.67 13.80
C ARG A 340 -4.95 8.18 14.02
N GLU A 341 -5.95 7.60 13.36
CA GLU A 341 -6.25 6.18 13.51
C GLU A 341 -5.11 5.31 12.98
N PHE A 342 -4.54 5.57 11.79
CA PHE A 342 -3.33 4.84 11.32
C PHE A 342 -2.18 4.83 12.35
N LEU A 343 -2.05 5.88 13.16
CA LEU A 343 -1.09 5.94 14.27
C LEU A 343 -1.59 5.23 15.55
N THR A 344 -2.89 5.26 15.84
CA THR A 344 -3.45 4.75 17.11
C THR A 344 -4.16 3.40 17.04
N GLN A 345 -4.41 2.84 15.86
CA GLN A 345 -5.07 1.55 15.66
C GLN A 345 -4.25 0.45 16.35
N ALA A 346 -4.93 -0.61 16.81
CA ALA A 346 -4.19 -1.83 17.10
C ALA A 346 -3.75 -2.45 15.76
N PRO A 347 -2.52 -2.98 15.65
CA PRO A 347 -2.21 -3.91 14.56
C PRO A 347 -3.26 -5.03 14.51
N LEU A 348 -3.56 -5.51 13.30
CA LEU A 348 -4.64 -6.47 13.02
C LEU A 348 -4.73 -7.56 14.09
N ARG A 349 -5.86 -7.58 14.81
CA ARG A 349 -6.27 -8.77 15.55
C ARG A 349 -6.95 -9.68 14.54
N GLU A 350 -6.10 -10.29 13.73
CA GLU A 350 -6.51 -11.05 12.57
C GLU A 350 -7.00 -12.41 13.05
N ASP A 351 -8.29 -12.68 12.87
CA ASP A 351 -8.89 -14.00 13.09
C ASP A 351 -8.50 -14.94 11.94
N ILE A 352 -7.19 -15.09 11.72
CA ILE A 352 -6.54 -16.08 10.83
C ILE A 352 -6.68 -17.45 11.46
N ARG A 353 -7.92 -17.91 11.52
CA ARG A 353 -8.19 -19.27 11.09
C ARG A 353 -8.19 -19.23 9.57
N PRO A 354 -7.75 -20.30 8.88
CA PRO A 354 -8.16 -20.51 7.51
C PRO A 354 -9.69 -20.39 7.46
N ARG A 355 -10.22 -19.36 6.81
CA ARG A 355 -11.61 -19.38 6.40
C ARG A 355 -11.70 -20.49 5.38
N ALA A 356 -12.29 -21.62 5.76
CA ALA A 356 -12.72 -22.58 4.76
C ALA A 356 -13.58 -21.80 3.75
N GLN A 357 -13.27 -21.91 2.46
CA GLN A 357 -14.13 -21.40 1.39
C GLN A 357 -15.38 -22.28 1.28
N THR A 358 -16.20 -22.28 2.34
CA THR A 358 -17.64 -22.43 2.18
C THR A 358 -18.08 -21.36 1.19
N ALA A 359 -18.71 -21.77 0.09
CA ALA A 359 -19.30 -20.83 -0.86
C ALA A 359 -20.08 -19.77 -0.07
N PRO A 360 -19.84 -18.46 -0.29
CA PRO A 360 -20.48 -17.41 0.50
C PRO A 360 -22.00 -17.62 0.53
N GLU A 361 -22.60 -17.53 1.72
CA GLU A 361 -24.06 -17.50 1.82
C GLU A 361 -24.51 -16.29 1.00
N ALA A 362 -25.31 -16.56 -0.05
CA ALA A 362 -25.64 -15.57 -1.06
C ALA A 362 -26.25 -14.33 -0.37
N PRO A 363 -25.57 -13.18 -0.37
CA PRO A 363 -25.98 -12.05 0.44
C PRO A 363 -27.33 -11.55 -0.06
N PRO A 364 -28.18 -10.99 0.83
CA PRO A 364 -29.54 -10.58 0.46
C PRO A 364 -29.46 -9.56 -0.69
N PRO A 365 -30.34 -9.61 -1.69
CA PRO A 365 -30.24 -8.78 -2.91
C PRO A 365 -30.35 -7.27 -2.63
N THR A 366 -30.85 -6.92 -1.44
CA THR A 366 -31.04 -5.56 -0.93
C THR A 366 -30.65 -5.45 0.53
N PHE A 367 -30.52 -4.22 1.01
CA PHE A 367 -30.43 -3.86 2.42
C PHE A 367 -31.28 -2.60 2.69
N GLU A 368 -31.58 -2.33 3.96
CA GLU A 368 -32.32 -1.13 4.38
C GLU A 368 -31.33 -0.10 4.96
N ALA A 369 -31.41 1.15 4.49
CA ALA A 369 -30.72 2.30 5.07
C ALA A 369 -31.69 3.48 5.21
N ASP A 370 -31.85 4.00 6.43
CA ASP A 370 -32.71 5.15 6.77
C ASP A 370 -34.16 5.11 6.22
N GLY A 371 -34.68 3.91 5.98
CA GLY A 371 -36.03 3.66 5.45
C GLY A 371 -36.12 3.56 3.93
N VAL A 372 -34.98 3.47 3.23
CA VAL A 372 -34.87 3.19 1.80
C VAL A 372 -34.27 1.80 1.59
N THR A 373 -34.94 0.98 0.78
CA THR A 373 -34.40 -0.28 0.28
C THR A 373 -33.37 0.00 -0.82
N LEU A 374 -32.10 -0.32 -0.55
CA LEU A 374 -30.99 -0.17 -1.47
C LEU A 374 -30.53 -1.53 -2.02
N PRO A 375 -30.01 -1.62 -3.25
CA PRO A 375 -29.45 -2.87 -3.76
C PRO A 375 -28.15 -3.19 -3.04
N ASN A 376 -27.95 -4.46 -2.67
CA ASN A 376 -26.76 -4.87 -1.93
C ASN A 376 -25.55 -5.05 -2.86
N PRO A 377 -24.46 -4.27 -2.69
CA PRO A 377 -23.25 -4.39 -3.50
C PRO A 377 -22.58 -5.77 -3.52
N GLN A 378 -22.86 -6.63 -2.54
CA GLN A 378 -22.29 -7.98 -2.46
C GLN A 378 -23.10 -9.02 -3.25
N ALA A 379 -24.33 -8.68 -3.67
CA ALA A 379 -25.28 -9.62 -4.27
C ALA A 379 -25.37 -9.55 -5.80
N HIS A 380 -24.71 -8.57 -6.42
CA HIS A 380 -24.75 -8.31 -7.86
C HIS A 380 -23.32 -8.14 -8.40
N VAL A 381 -23.03 -8.68 -9.58
CA VAL A 381 -21.76 -8.40 -10.28
C VAL A 381 -21.90 -7.07 -11.03
N LEU A 382 -20.97 -6.14 -10.83
CA LEU A 382 -20.98 -4.84 -11.51
C LEU A 382 -20.46 -4.98 -12.95
N VAL A 383 -21.33 -5.43 -13.87
CA VAL A 383 -21.01 -5.73 -15.27
C VAL A 383 -20.18 -4.63 -15.95
N GLU A 384 -20.57 -3.35 -15.78
CA GLU A 384 -19.87 -2.21 -16.39
C GLU A 384 -18.47 -1.92 -15.79
N ALA A 385 -18.19 -2.40 -14.58
CA ALA A 385 -16.87 -2.28 -13.95
C ALA A 385 -15.92 -3.45 -14.27
N VAL A 386 -16.37 -4.49 -14.97
CA VAL A 386 -15.56 -5.70 -15.20
C VAL A 386 -14.23 -5.41 -15.93
N PRO A 387 -14.17 -4.58 -17.00
CA PRO A 387 -12.89 -4.24 -17.68
C PRO A 387 -11.84 -3.59 -16.77
N TYR A 388 -12.25 -2.99 -15.65
CA TYR A 388 -11.33 -2.41 -14.68
C TYR A 388 -10.54 -3.48 -13.92
N GLY A 389 -11.03 -4.72 -13.88
CA GLY A 389 -10.45 -5.83 -13.12
C GLY A 389 -10.49 -5.64 -11.60
N PHE A 390 -10.42 -4.40 -11.09
CA PHE A 390 -10.80 -4.08 -9.72
C PHE A 390 -12.23 -4.44 -9.52
N VAL A 391 -12.42 -5.34 -8.59
CA VAL A 391 -13.68 -5.39 -7.88
C VAL A 391 -13.34 -5.16 -6.43
N TRP A 392 -14.21 -4.43 -5.75
CA TRP A 392 -13.98 -3.91 -4.40
C TRP A 392 -14.06 -5.00 -3.31
N CYS A 393 -13.89 -6.23 -3.75
CA CYS A 393 -14.11 -7.49 -3.09
C CYS A 393 -12.75 -7.97 -2.61
N ALA A 394 -12.54 -8.03 -1.28
CA ALA A 394 -11.45 -8.82 -0.75
C ALA A 394 -11.55 -10.24 -1.32
N SER A 395 -10.44 -10.92 -1.58
CA SER A 395 -10.38 -12.20 -2.32
C SER A 395 -11.14 -13.38 -1.69
N ASP A 396 -11.77 -13.20 -0.52
CA ASP A 396 -12.86 -14.04 -0.01
C ASP A 396 -14.15 -14.00 -0.85
N TYR A 397 -14.32 -12.96 -1.69
CA TYR A 397 -15.54 -12.64 -2.42
C TYR A 397 -15.30 -12.51 -3.95
N ILE A 398 -14.27 -13.17 -4.48
CA ILE A 398 -13.96 -13.23 -5.92
C ILE A 398 -15.19 -13.60 -6.78
N ASP A 399 -16.04 -14.53 -6.31
CA ASP A 399 -17.15 -15.08 -7.10
C ASP A 399 -18.36 -14.15 -7.24
N SER A 400 -18.60 -13.23 -6.30
CA SER A 400 -19.64 -12.19 -6.43
C SER A 400 -19.24 -11.05 -7.39
N CYS A 401 -18.06 -11.18 -8.02
CA CYS A 401 -17.30 -10.06 -8.55
C CYS A 401 -16.69 -10.37 -9.93
N THR A 402 -16.37 -11.63 -10.23
CA THR A 402 -16.15 -12.12 -11.60
C THR A 402 -17.47 -12.44 -12.31
N LEU A 403 -17.56 -12.22 -13.62
CA LEU A 403 -18.69 -12.72 -14.42
C LEU A 403 -18.66 -14.25 -14.54
N ALA A 404 -19.85 -14.86 -14.49
CA ALA A 404 -20.06 -16.23 -14.94
C ALA A 404 -20.27 -16.34 -16.45
N ASP A 405 -20.70 -15.25 -17.09
CA ASP A 405 -20.92 -15.12 -18.54
C ASP A 405 -20.20 -13.86 -19.05
N PRO A 406 -19.06 -13.99 -19.75
CA PRO A 406 -18.30 -12.86 -20.29
C PRO A 406 -18.97 -12.21 -21.52
N SER A 407 -19.94 -12.87 -22.17
CA SER A 407 -20.60 -12.32 -23.36
C SER A 407 -21.48 -11.09 -23.06
N LEU A 408 -21.73 -10.83 -21.76
CA LEU A 408 -22.37 -9.62 -21.26
C LEU A 408 -21.52 -8.34 -21.38
N VAL A 409 -20.20 -8.47 -21.63
CA VAL A 409 -19.25 -7.35 -21.73
C VAL A 409 -18.50 -7.36 -23.06
N TRP A 410 -17.92 -8.49 -23.45
CA TRP A 410 -17.14 -8.60 -24.67
C TRP A 410 -17.90 -9.37 -25.75
N SER A 411 -18.04 -8.78 -26.93
CA SER A 411 -18.68 -9.43 -28.09
C SER A 411 -17.75 -10.38 -28.86
N ASP A 412 -16.45 -10.33 -28.57
CA ASP A 412 -15.43 -11.18 -29.17
C ASP A 412 -15.22 -12.48 -28.37
N GLU A 413 -15.15 -13.61 -29.07
CA GLU A 413 -14.99 -14.95 -28.48
C GLU A 413 -13.58 -15.16 -27.89
N GLU A 414 -12.54 -14.53 -28.46
CA GLU A 414 -11.16 -14.66 -27.95
C GLU A 414 -11.00 -13.92 -26.61
N GLN A 415 -11.51 -12.68 -26.49
CA GLN A 415 -11.56 -11.94 -25.22
C GLN A 415 -12.45 -12.65 -24.17
N GLN A 416 -13.59 -13.22 -24.56
CA GLN A 416 -14.45 -14.02 -23.66
C GLN A 416 -13.72 -15.26 -23.11
N GLN A 417 -13.05 -16.02 -23.98
CA GLN A 417 -12.24 -17.17 -23.58
C GLN A 417 -11.11 -16.71 -22.66
N ARG A 418 -10.38 -15.66 -23.05
CA ARG A 418 -9.21 -15.15 -22.32
C ARG A 418 -9.55 -14.66 -20.92
N TYR A 419 -10.67 -13.97 -20.76
CA TYR A 419 -11.19 -13.62 -19.42
C TYR A 419 -11.49 -14.87 -18.59
N SER A 420 -12.15 -15.86 -19.18
CA SER A 420 -12.51 -17.12 -18.51
C SER A 420 -11.27 -17.90 -18.05
N GLU A 421 -10.21 -17.93 -18.87
CA GLU A 421 -8.90 -18.47 -18.51
C GLU A 421 -8.30 -17.76 -17.30
N ILE A 422 -8.21 -16.42 -17.33
CA ILE A 422 -7.66 -15.60 -16.24
C ILE A 422 -8.44 -15.85 -14.94
N VAL A 423 -9.76 -15.78 -14.98
CA VAL A 423 -10.63 -16.06 -13.82
C VAL A 423 -10.39 -17.47 -13.28
N SER A 424 -10.31 -18.49 -14.14
CA SER A 424 -10.10 -19.87 -13.72
C SER A 424 -8.72 -20.10 -13.08
N GLN A 425 -7.68 -19.45 -13.61
CA GLN A 425 -6.31 -19.60 -13.13
C GLN A 425 -6.07 -18.86 -11.80
N VAL A 426 -6.67 -17.68 -11.59
CA VAL A 426 -6.61 -17.01 -10.28
C VAL A 426 -7.46 -17.75 -9.24
N ARG A 427 -8.65 -18.26 -9.61
CA ARG A 427 -9.43 -19.16 -8.72
C ARG A 427 -8.62 -20.38 -8.27
N ALA A 428 -7.84 -20.99 -9.17
CA ALA A 428 -6.97 -22.10 -8.82
C ALA A 428 -5.85 -21.69 -7.84
N TRP A 429 -5.22 -20.53 -8.05
CA TRP A 429 -4.19 -20.01 -7.13
C TRP A 429 -4.75 -19.56 -5.78
N ASP A 430 -5.94 -18.94 -5.71
CA ASP A 430 -6.58 -18.58 -4.44
C ASP A 430 -7.05 -19.83 -3.67
N ALA A 431 -7.42 -20.93 -4.37
CA ALA A 431 -7.75 -22.21 -3.72
C ALA A 431 -6.52 -22.92 -3.11
N ASP A 432 -5.32 -22.66 -3.62
CA ASP A 432 -4.04 -23.10 -3.04
C ASP A 432 -3.60 -22.26 -1.81
N LEU A 433 -4.35 -21.21 -1.43
CA LEU A 433 -3.97 -20.20 -0.43
C LEU A 433 -5.02 -20.03 0.69
N PRO A 434 -4.83 -20.61 1.90
CA PRO A 434 -3.60 -21.19 2.41
C PRO A 434 -3.43 -22.70 2.13
N SER A 435 -2.22 -23.11 1.79
CA SER A 435 -1.84 -24.50 1.50
C SER A 435 -1.83 -25.46 2.71
N ARG A 436 -2.14 -24.95 3.91
CA ARG A 436 -2.23 -25.71 5.17
C ARG A 436 -3.03 -24.94 6.22
N GLU A 437 -3.46 -25.63 7.27
CA GLU A 437 -4.08 -25.00 8.44
C GLU A 437 -3.05 -24.42 9.42
N GLY A 438 -3.48 -23.44 10.22
CA GLY A 438 -2.69 -22.87 11.32
C GLY A 438 -2.84 -23.70 12.61
N VAL A 439 -1.76 -23.80 13.38
CA VAL A 439 -1.72 -24.52 14.66
C VAL A 439 -2.23 -23.61 15.77
N ASP A 440 -3.44 -23.88 16.28
CA ASP A 440 -4.19 -23.07 17.26
C ASP A 440 -3.33 -22.44 18.37
N ILE A 441 -2.43 -23.20 19.01
CA ILE A 441 -1.62 -22.68 20.14
C ILE A 441 -0.62 -21.60 19.70
N VAL A 442 -0.14 -21.66 18.45
CA VAL A 442 0.71 -20.62 17.85
C VAL A 442 -0.15 -19.44 17.45
N THR A 443 -1.29 -19.67 16.78
CA THR A 443 -2.26 -18.63 16.41
C THR A 443 -2.72 -17.82 17.65
N GLU A 444 -3.04 -18.50 18.76
CA GLU A 444 -3.44 -17.87 20.03
C GLU A 444 -2.29 -17.11 20.69
N LEU A 445 -1.06 -17.63 20.63
CA LEU A 445 0.13 -16.93 21.13
C LEU A 445 0.40 -15.65 20.33
N LEU A 446 0.35 -15.69 19.00
CA LEU A 446 0.57 -14.53 18.14
C LEU A 446 -0.52 -13.48 18.35
N ASN A 447 -1.80 -13.88 18.35
CA ASN A 447 -2.94 -12.99 18.66
C ASN A 447 -2.92 -12.45 20.10
N ARG A 448 -2.25 -13.13 21.04
CA ARG A 448 -2.00 -12.64 22.40
C ARG A 448 -0.83 -11.63 22.45
N VAL A 449 0.19 -11.79 21.61
CA VAL A 449 1.38 -10.92 21.57
C VAL A 449 1.12 -9.62 20.80
N THR A 450 0.56 -9.69 19.59
CA THR A 450 0.34 -8.54 18.69
C THR A 450 -0.26 -7.28 19.35
N PRO A 451 -1.41 -7.33 20.05
CA PRO A 451 -2.03 -6.12 20.60
C PRO A 451 -1.28 -5.51 21.79
N ARG A 452 -0.22 -6.16 22.29
CA ARG A 452 0.64 -5.67 23.38
C ARG A 452 1.81 -4.80 22.89
N PHE A 453 2.05 -4.72 21.58
CA PHE A 453 3.15 -3.92 21.05
C PHE A 453 2.89 -2.41 21.15
N PRO A 454 3.90 -1.59 21.49
CA PRO A 454 3.72 -0.14 21.54
C PRO A 454 3.43 0.44 20.16
N ARG A 455 2.37 1.25 20.08
CA ARG A 455 1.87 1.88 18.84
C ARG A 455 2.72 3.10 18.43
N PRO A 456 2.70 3.55 17.16
CA PRO A 456 3.52 4.66 16.65
C PRO A 456 3.64 5.91 17.54
N PRO A 457 2.59 6.44 18.21
CA PRO A 457 2.70 7.60 19.12
C PRO A 457 3.70 7.41 20.27
N PHE A 458 3.84 6.19 20.79
CA PHE A 458 4.83 5.88 21.84
C PHE A 458 6.25 6.03 21.30
N TRP A 459 6.52 5.44 20.14
CA TRP A 459 7.82 5.53 19.47
C TRP A 459 8.13 6.96 19.01
N LEU A 460 7.14 7.69 18.48
CA LEU A 460 7.28 9.10 18.13
C LEU A 460 7.62 9.96 19.37
N ALA A 461 6.92 9.78 20.49
CA ALA A 461 7.21 10.49 21.74
C ALA A 461 8.62 10.18 22.27
N LEU A 462 9.00 8.90 22.31
CA LEU A 462 10.36 8.47 22.67
C LEU A 462 11.42 9.07 21.73
N GLY A 463 11.15 9.10 20.43
CA GLY A 463 12.03 9.67 19.42
C GLY A 463 12.19 11.18 19.57
N LEU A 464 11.10 11.91 19.82
CA LEU A 464 11.12 13.36 20.06
C LEU A 464 11.95 13.71 21.30
N VAL A 465 11.74 12.99 22.41
CA VAL A 465 12.53 13.14 23.64
C VAL A 465 14.01 12.86 23.37
N GLY A 466 14.34 11.79 22.64
CA GLY A 466 15.70 11.46 22.25
C GLY A 466 16.36 12.53 21.36
N LEU A 467 15.64 13.06 20.37
CA LEU A 467 16.12 14.12 19.48
C LEU A 467 16.45 15.40 20.25
N VAL A 468 15.53 15.85 21.12
CA VAL A 468 15.68 17.09 21.90
C VAL A 468 16.83 16.99 22.90
N LEU A 469 16.88 15.88 23.66
CA LEU A 469 17.84 15.71 24.76
C LEU A 469 19.23 15.23 24.30
N ARG A 470 19.31 14.31 23.34
CA ARG A 470 20.60 13.67 22.95
C ARG A 470 21.21 14.22 21.66
N ARG A 471 20.41 14.84 20.78
CA ARG A 471 20.84 15.40 19.48
C ARG A 471 21.77 14.43 18.72
N PRO A 472 21.27 13.24 18.31
CA PRO A 472 22.09 12.20 17.70
C PRO A 472 22.74 12.70 16.41
N ARG A 473 23.95 12.19 16.10
CA ARG A 473 24.79 12.68 14.99
C ARG A 473 24.03 12.78 13.65
N ASP A 474 23.24 11.77 13.33
CA ASP A 474 22.55 11.62 12.04
C ASP A 474 21.04 11.94 12.12
N TRP A 475 20.62 12.87 12.99
CA TRP A 475 19.21 13.24 13.21
C TRP A 475 18.42 13.59 11.93
N ARG A 476 19.10 14.06 10.87
CA ARG A 476 18.47 14.37 9.57
C ARG A 476 17.84 13.13 8.92
N LEU A 477 18.40 11.94 9.15
CA LEU A 477 17.82 10.67 8.71
C LEU A 477 16.50 10.37 9.45
N ILE A 478 16.42 10.67 10.75
CA ILE A 478 15.21 10.47 11.54
C ILE A 478 14.08 11.35 11.00
N VAL A 479 14.33 12.64 10.83
CA VAL A 479 13.34 13.59 10.31
C VAL A 479 12.94 13.26 8.87
N ALA A 480 13.89 12.85 8.01
CA ALA A 480 13.58 12.41 6.65
C ALA A 480 12.65 11.18 6.64
N LEU A 481 12.94 10.15 7.45
CA LEU A 481 12.10 8.95 7.52
C LEU A 481 10.72 9.23 8.13
N TRP A 482 10.62 10.12 9.12
CA TRP A 482 9.32 10.57 9.66
C TRP A 482 8.49 11.33 8.64
N ILE A 483 9.09 12.22 7.83
CA ILE A 483 8.39 12.92 6.76
C ILE A 483 7.93 11.92 5.69
N ALA A 484 8.75 10.93 5.34
CA ALA A 484 8.38 9.90 4.37
C ALA A 484 7.17 9.07 4.84
N ALA A 485 7.23 8.53 6.06
CA ALA A 485 6.11 7.79 6.65
C ALA A 485 4.86 8.67 6.84
N GLY A 486 5.04 9.93 7.27
CA GLY A 486 3.96 10.89 7.44
C GLY A 486 3.25 11.23 6.13
N LEU A 487 3.99 11.41 5.03
CA LEU A 487 3.39 11.67 3.72
C LEU A 487 2.61 10.46 3.17
N VAL A 488 3.14 9.24 3.35
CA VAL A 488 2.43 8.00 2.95
C VAL A 488 1.15 7.81 3.76
N LEU A 489 1.19 8.00 5.09
CA LEU A 489 -0.03 7.96 5.91
C LEU A 489 -1.02 9.08 5.54
N LEU A 490 -0.53 10.28 5.23
CA LEU A 490 -1.37 11.43 4.91
C LEU A 490 -2.09 11.26 3.56
N ILE A 491 -1.44 10.72 2.52
CA ILE A 491 -2.12 10.48 1.25
C ILE A 491 -3.17 9.38 1.37
N HIS A 492 -2.90 8.31 2.13
CA HIS A 492 -3.91 7.31 2.42
C HIS A 492 -5.07 7.90 3.24
N ALA A 493 -4.81 8.75 4.24
CA ALA A 493 -5.87 9.36 5.06
C ALA A 493 -6.72 10.40 4.31
N ALA A 494 -6.15 11.06 3.31
CA ALA A 494 -6.83 11.99 2.40
C ALA A 494 -7.60 11.27 1.28
N SER A 495 -7.15 10.08 0.86
CA SER A 495 -7.72 9.29 -0.23
C SER A 495 -8.87 8.38 0.21
N GLN A 496 -8.72 7.71 1.35
CA GLN A 496 -9.51 6.51 1.67
C GLN A 496 -9.73 6.32 3.17
N GLY A 497 -10.53 5.31 3.51
CA GLY A 497 -10.76 4.88 4.89
C GLY A 497 -9.53 4.26 5.56
N VAL A 498 -9.67 3.97 6.86
CA VAL A 498 -8.57 3.43 7.67
C VAL A 498 -8.53 1.90 7.54
N THR A 499 -7.45 1.38 6.94
CA THR A 499 -7.13 -0.05 6.99
C THR A 499 -5.68 -0.24 7.51
N PRO A 500 -5.41 -1.18 8.44
CA PRO A 500 -4.10 -1.29 9.09
C PRO A 500 -2.92 -1.51 8.12
N GLU A 501 -3.16 -2.14 6.98
CA GLU A 501 -2.19 -2.53 5.96
C GLU A 501 -1.47 -1.30 5.39
N PHE A 502 -2.13 -0.15 5.25
CA PHE A 502 -1.48 1.09 4.81
C PHE A 502 -0.48 1.66 5.84
N ALA A 503 -0.61 1.30 7.12
CA ALA A 503 0.22 1.79 8.21
C ALA A 503 1.33 0.81 8.63
N LEU A 504 1.03 -0.49 8.70
CA LEU A 504 1.94 -1.54 9.19
C LEU A 504 3.34 -1.56 8.52
N PRO A 505 3.50 -1.40 7.19
CA PRO A 505 4.80 -1.28 6.52
C PRO A 505 5.70 -0.16 7.09
N LEU A 506 5.10 0.86 7.71
CA LEU A 506 5.77 2.04 8.25
C LEU A 506 6.15 1.89 9.73
N TYR A 507 5.59 0.92 10.46
CA TYR A 507 5.87 0.73 11.90
C TYR A 507 7.37 0.61 12.24
N PRO A 508 8.19 -0.11 11.46
CA PRO A 508 9.64 -0.15 11.67
C PRO A 508 10.33 1.21 11.62
N VAL A 509 9.81 2.18 10.84
CA VAL A 509 10.37 3.55 10.80
C VAL A 509 10.34 4.16 12.19
N PHE A 510 9.20 4.10 12.88
CA PHE A 510 9.05 4.69 14.21
C PHE A 510 9.95 3.98 15.24
N ILE A 511 10.05 2.65 15.19
CA ILE A 511 10.94 1.86 16.05
C ILE A 511 12.42 2.23 15.83
N VAL A 512 12.89 2.18 14.58
CA VAL A 512 14.29 2.49 14.19
C VAL A 512 14.69 3.90 14.59
N THR A 513 13.80 4.87 14.35
CA THR A 513 14.07 6.28 14.63
C THR A 513 14.03 6.60 16.13
N ALA A 514 13.11 6.01 16.89
CA ALA A 514 13.06 6.16 18.34
C ALA A 514 14.30 5.60 19.03
N LEU A 515 14.72 4.38 18.64
CA LEU A 515 15.96 3.77 19.12
C LEU A 515 17.20 4.55 18.67
N GLY A 516 17.21 5.06 17.43
CA GLY A 516 18.26 5.92 16.92
C GLY A 516 18.40 7.24 17.68
N ALA A 517 17.29 7.81 18.13
CA ALA A 517 17.26 9.03 18.95
C ALA A 517 17.70 8.80 20.39
N LEU A 518 17.19 7.74 21.03
CA LEU A 518 17.44 7.46 22.45
C LEU A 518 18.79 6.77 22.71
N ALA A 519 19.21 5.84 21.85
CA ALA A 519 20.38 4.99 22.05
C ALA A 519 21.52 5.24 21.05
N GLY A 520 21.34 6.17 20.10
CA GLY A 520 22.38 6.55 19.14
C GLY A 520 23.59 7.26 19.76
N GLU A 521 24.67 7.33 19.00
CA GLU A 521 25.87 8.10 19.35
C GLU A 521 25.53 9.61 19.36
N PRO A 522 25.76 10.32 20.48
CA PRO A 522 25.51 11.75 20.56
C PRO A 522 26.51 12.50 19.68
N HIS A 523 26.11 13.65 19.16
CA HIS A 523 27.04 14.53 18.45
C HIS A 523 28.10 15.02 19.45
N ARG A 524 29.33 14.47 19.37
CA ARG A 524 30.45 14.90 20.22
C ARG A 524 30.76 16.37 19.92
N ALA A 525 30.50 17.25 20.88
CA ALA A 525 30.85 18.67 20.82
C ALA A 525 32.37 18.94 20.99
N THR A 526 33.17 17.88 21.07
CA THR A 526 34.60 17.90 21.42
C THR A 526 35.49 17.79 20.19
N GLU A 527 35.71 18.94 19.54
CA GLU A 527 36.91 19.20 18.69
C GLU A 527 37.21 20.72 18.58
N ASN A 528 36.21 21.59 18.73
CA ASN A 528 36.36 23.07 18.69
C ASN A 528 36.68 23.73 20.05
N LEU A 529 37.42 23.04 20.94
CA LEU A 529 37.93 23.61 22.22
C LEU A 529 39.45 23.44 22.33
N ALA A 530 40.14 23.52 21.19
CA ALA A 530 41.58 23.36 21.04
C ALA A 530 42.19 24.37 20.05
N LEU A 531 41.64 25.59 20.03
CA LEU A 531 42.13 26.80 19.36
C LEU A 531 42.00 27.98 20.32
#